data_AF-A0A1F6ETX5-F1
#
_entry.id   AF-A0A1F6ETX5-F1
#
_cell.length_a   1.000
_cell.length_b   1.000
_cell.length_c   1.000
_cell.angle_alpha   90.00
_cell.angle_beta   90.00
_cell.angle_gamma   90.00
#
_symmetry.space_group_name_H-M   'P 1'
#
loop_
_entity.id
_entity.type
_entity.pdbx_description
1 polymer ?
#
loop_
_entity_poly.entity_id
_entity_poly.type
_entity_poly.pdbx_seq_one_letter_code
_entity_poly.pdbx_strand_id
1 'polypeptide(L)'
;MNSRAQIVATIGPVSGSVAMLGEMLEAGVDVARINFSHGTHESNGGYIDAIREAAQALGRHIPVIQDLAGPRMASGTGHAFDAKAECVTEKDLKDIAFGIEKGVDYIAQSYVGSPEDIACLKGEVARLGAKTPIIAKIERREAVDAVDTILEIADALMVARGDLGLSVPVEDVPFIERDIIKKAKDAGKPVITATQMLYTMIDNPQPTRAEVTDVAFAILLGSDAVMLSEETARGQYPLQAVLMMERIVSRAEASAVHTTNSL
;
A
#
# COMPACT_ATOMS: atom_id res chain seq x y z
N MET A 1 -8.95 -12.06 16.94
CA MET A 1 -8.31 -11.28 15.86
C MET A 1 -9.28 -11.39 14.71
N ASN A 2 -9.93 -10.28 14.39
CA ASN A 2 -10.81 -10.09 13.24
C ASN A 2 -11.08 -8.58 13.22
N SER A 3 -9.99 -7.82 13.07
CA SER A 3 -10.04 -6.39 12.76
C SER A 3 -10.80 -6.20 11.45
N ARG A 4 -11.50 -5.07 11.30
CA ARG A 4 -12.19 -4.74 10.05
C ARG A 4 -11.24 -4.12 9.03
N ALA A 5 -10.34 -3.25 9.48
CA ALA A 5 -9.31 -2.66 8.66
C ALA A 5 -8.22 -3.70 8.38
N GLN A 6 -7.78 -3.77 7.13
CA GLN A 6 -6.86 -4.77 6.65
C GLN A 6 -5.40 -4.37 6.90
N ILE A 7 -4.52 -5.37 7.03
CA ILE A 7 -3.08 -5.14 7.06
C ILE A 7 -2.46 -5.53 5.73
N VAL A 8 -1.88 -4.54 5.06
CA VAL A 8 -1.05 -4.74 3.86
C VAL A 8 0.41 -4.89 4.29
N ALA A 9 1.06 -5.99 3.91
CA ALA A 9 2.48 -6.19 4.19
C ALA A 9 3.30 -6.28 2.90
N THR A 10 4.38 -5.51 2.83
CA THR A 10 5.32 -5.61 1.69
C THR A 10 6.23 -6.81 1.88
N ILE A 11 6.30 -7.66 0.86
CA ILE A 11 7.14 -8.86 0.88
C ILE A 11 8.50 -8.57 0.26
N GLY A 12 9.55 -9.03 0.94
CA GLY A 12 10.93 -8.88 0.49
C GLY A 12 11.83 -9.99 1.04
N PRO A 13 13.17 -9.84 0.97
CA PRO A 13 14.10 -10.91 1.28
C PRO A 13 13.94 -11.53 2.68
N VAL A 14 13.55 -10.76 3.69
CA VAL A 14 13.40 -11.27 5.07
C VAL A 14 12.06 -11.96 5.31
N SER A 15 11.06 -11.70 4.46
CA SER A 15 9.69 -12.19 4.60
C SER A 15 9.23 -13.06 3.43
N GLY A 16 10.11 -13.38 2.49
CA GLY A 16 9.75 -14.07 1.25
C GLY A 16 9.70 -15.59 1.33
N SER A 17 10.02 -16.19 2.49
CA SER A 17 9.93 -17.64 2.67
C SER A 17 8.50 -18.06 3.02
N VAL A 18 8.07 -19.23 2.55
CA VAL A 18 6.74 -19.79 2.85
C VAL A 18 6.50 -19.88 4.36
N ALA A 19 7.52 -20.24 5.15
CA ALA A 19 7.43 -20.32 6.61
C ALA A 19 7.15 -18.96 7.25
N MET A 20 7.92 -17.92 6.92
CA MET A 20 7.72 -16.57 7.47
C MET A 20 6.40 -15.97 6.99
N LEU A 21 6.02 -16.21 5.73
CA LEU A 21 4.71 -15.82 5.22
C LEU A 21 3.59 -16.48 6.02
N GLY A 22 3.67 -17.79 6.29
CA GLY A 22 2.71 -18.49 7.13
C GLY A 22 2.52 -17.82 8.49
N GLU A 23 3.63 -17.52 9.19
CA GLU A 23 3.59 -16.82 10.48
C GLU A 23 2.96 -15.41 10.36
N MET A 24 3.31 -14.65 9.31
CA MET A 24 2.77 -13.31 9.08
C MET A 24 1.27 -13.32 8.73
N LEU A 25 0.84 -14.29 7.92
CA LEU A 25 -0.57 -14.46 7.56
C LEU A 25 -1.41 -14.82 8.79
N GLU A 26 -0.92 -15.72 9.66
CA GLU A 26 -1.56 -16.04 10.95
C GLU A 26 -1.58 -14.84 11.90
N ALA A 27 -0.53 -14.01 11.88
CA ALA A 27 -0.41 -12.83 12.72
C ALA A 27 -1.36 -11.68 12.33
N GLY A 28 -1.93 -11.69 11.12
CA GLY A 28 -2.93 -10.71 10.69
C GLY A 28 -2.68 -10.05 9.34
N VAL A 29 -1.71 -10.50 8.53
CA VAL A 29 -1.61 -10.00 7.15
C VAL A 29 -2.82 -10.45 6.34
N ASP A 30 -3.46 -9.49 5.68
CA ASP A 30 -4.63 -9.70 4.81
C ASP A 30 -4.29 -9.57 3.34
N VAL A 31 -3.34 -8.69 3.00
CA VAL A 31 -2.95 -8.36 1.63
C VAL A 31 -1.42 -8.31 1.54
N ALA A 32 -0.85 -8.92 0.51
CA ALA A 32 0.57 -8.85 0.24
C ALA A 32 0.88 -7.79 -0.82
N ARG A 33 1.92 -6.98 -0.61
CA ARG A 33 2.44 -6.03 -1.59
C ARG A 33 3.78 -6.51 -2.12
N ILE A 34 3.96 -6.49 -3.43
CA ILE A 34 5.26 -6.68 -4.08
C ILE A 34 5.68 -5.35 -4.71
N ASN A 35 6.82 -4.82 -4.28
CA ASN A 35 7.33 -3.56 -4.79
C ASN A 35 8.21 -3.77 -6.03
N PHE A 36 7.67 -3.50 -7.22
CA PHE A 36 8.38 -3.66 -8.50
C PHE A 36 9.40 -2.55 -8.77
N SER A 37 9.53 -1.57 -7.88
CA SER A 37 10.71 -0.69 -7.84
C SER A 37 12.02 -1.44 -7.64
N HIS A 38 11.98 -2.65 -7.09
CA HIS A 38 13.15 -3.47 -6.80
C HIS A 38 12.94 -4.91 -7.30
N GLY A 39 14.04 -5.67 -7.33
CA GLY A 39 14.02 -7.07 -7.75
C GLY A 39 13.92 -7.27 -9.26
N THR A 40 13.81 -8.53 -9.65
CA THR A 40 13.57 -9.00 -11.01
C THR A 40 12.21 -9.68 -11.08
N HIS A 41 11.70 -9.93 -12.28
CA HIS A 41 10.50 -10.77 -12.45
C HIS A 41 10.66 -12.15 -11.83
N GLU A 42 11.87 -12.72 -11.87
CA GLU A 42 12.17 -14.00 -11.22
C GLU A 42 11.99 -13.91 -9.69
N SER A 43 12.61 -12.93 -9.02
CA SER A 43 12.47 -12.79 -7.56
C SER A 43 11.04 -12.43 -7.16
N ASN A 44 10.40 -11.54 -7.90
CA ASN A 44 9.04 -11.08 -7.61
C ASN A 44 8.03 -12.22 -7.85
N GLY A 45 8.23 -13.02 -8.91
CA GLY A 45 7.47 -14.23 -9.17
C GLY A 45 7.61 -15.26 -8.05
N GLY A 46 8.83 -15.48 -7.56
CA GLY A 46 9.08 -16.37 -6.43
C GLY A 46 8.34 -15.95 -5.16
N TYR A 47 8.27 -14.64 -4.87
CA TYR A 47 7.48 -14.13 -3.75
C TYR A 47 5.98 -14.36 -3.94
N ILE A 48 5.45 -14.12 -5.15
CA ILE A 48 4.04 -14.39 -5.46
C ILE A 48 3.72 -15.86 -5.24
N ASP A 49 4.56 -16.76 -5.77
CA ASP A 49 4.36 -18.20 -5.65
C ASP A 49 4.40 -18.64 -4.16
N ALA A 50 5.34 -18.11 -3.37
CA ALA A 50 5.43 -18.38 -1.94
C ALA A 50 4.23 -17.87 -1.13
N ILE A 51 3.67 -16.70 -1.48
CA ILE A 51 2.44 -16.17 -0.87
C ILE A 51 1.27 -17.12 -1.14
N ARG A 52 1.13 -17.59 -2.39
CA ARG A 52 0.04 -18.49 -2.79
C ARG A 52 0.17 -19.84 -2.06
N GLU A 53 1.37 -20.38 -1.92
CA GLU A 53 1.64 -21.61 -1.15
C GLU A 53 1.29 -21.46 0.34
N ALA A 54 1.78 -20.41 0.99
CA ALA A 54 1.49 -20.15 2.40
C ALA A 54 -0.01 -19.91 2.65
N ALA A 55 -0.67 -19.16 1.76
CA ALA A 55 -2.12 -18.91 1.83
C ALA A 55 -2.94 -20.20 1.65
N GLN A 56 -2.53 -21.07 0.72
CA GLN A 56 -3.18 -22.37 0.50
C GLN A 56 -3.10 -23.27 1.74
N ALA A 57 -1.96 -23.29 2.44
CA ALA A 57 -1.79 -24.06 3.67
C ALA A 57 -2.76 -23.61 4.78
N LEU A 58 -3.14 -22.33 4.78
CA LEU A 58 -4.10 -21.75 5.73
C LEU A 58 -5.55 -21.78 5.23
N GLY A 59 -5.80 -22.28 4.01
CA GLY A 59 -7.13 -22.25 3.39
C GLY A 59 -7.68 -20.85 3.14
N ARG A 60 -6.79 -19.86 2.98
CA ARG A 60 -7.14 -18.44 2.76
C ARG A 60 -6.75 -18.00 1.35
N HIS A 61 -7.46 -17.01 0.85
CA HIS A 61 -7.01 -16.23 -0.31
C HIS A 61 -6.40 -14.92 0.19
N ILE A 62 -5.17 -14.62 -0.21
CA ILE A 62 -4.45 -13.39 0.15
C ILE A 62 -4.26 -12.56 -1.11
N PRO A 63 -4.95 -11.43 -1.29
CA PRO A 63 -4.75 -10.58 -2.45
C PRO A 63 -3.30 -10.08 -2.57
N VAL A 64 -2.81 -9.94 -3.81
CA VAL A 64 -1.48 -9.43 -4.12
C VAL A 64 -1.59 -8.09 -4.86
N ILE A 65 -0.97 -7.06 -4.29
CA ILE A 65 -0.78 -5.75 -4.91
C ILE A 65 0.58 -5.73 -5.62
N GLN A 66 0.55 -5.52 -6.93
CA GLN A 66 1.72 -5.11 -7.71
C GLN A 66 1.91 -3.60 -7.60
N ASP A 67 2.94 -3.13 -6.91
CA ASP A 67 3.26 -1.70 -6.81
C ASP A 67 4.31 -1.31 -7.85
N LEU A 68 3.89 -0.53 -8.85
CA LEU A 68 4.71 -0.14 -9.99
C LEU A 68 5.75 0.91 -9.61
N ALA A 69 6.88 0.92 -10.32
CA ALA A 69 7.93 1.91 -10.07
C ALA A 69 7.49 3.31 -10.48
N GLY A 70 6.72 3.41 -11.58
CA GLY A 70 6.28 4.66 -12.14
C GLY A 70 7.42 5.53 -12.68
N PRO A 71 7.09 6.76 -13.12
CA PRO A 71 8.03 7.74 -13.66
C PRO A 71 8.93 8.34 -12.56
N ARG A 72 9.90 7.55 -12.09
CA ARG A 72 10.85 7.97 -11.06
C ARG A 72 12.25 8.21 -11.64
N MET A 73 12.92 9.23 -11.11
CA MET A 73 14.33 9.51 -11.35
C MET A 73 15.12 9.49 -10.05
N ALA A 74 16.41 9.12 -10.11
CA ALA A 74 17.29 9.21 -8.96
C ALA A 74 17.51 10.68 -8.57
N SER A 75 17.37 11.01 -7.29
CA SER A 75 17.58 12.37 -6.78
C SER A 75 18.24 12.32 -5.41
N GLY A 76 19.49 12.78 -5.32
CA GLY A 76 20.23 12.87 -4.05
C GLY A 76 20.21 11.56 -3.24
N THR A 77 19.57 11.59 -2.08
CA THR A 77 19.44 10.45 -1.15
C THR A 77 18.22 9.57 -1.41
N GLY A 78 17.47 9.76 -2.50
CA GLY A 78 16.25 9.02 -2.80
C GLY A 78 15.81 9.08 -4.26
N HIS A 79 14.49 9.09 -4.46
CA HIS A 79 13.84 9.14 -5.78
C HIS A 79 12.88 10.33 -5.85
N ALA A 80 12.66 10.85 -7.06
CA ALA A 80 11.71 11.93 -7.32
C ALA A 80 10.93 11.64 -8.61
N PHE A 81 9.79 12.32 -8.78
CA PHE A 81 9.00 12.25 -10.00
C PHE A 81 9.74 12.84 -11.22
N ASP A 82 9.75 12.12 -12.34
CA ASP A 82 10.27 12.59 -13.63
C ASP A 82 9.12 13.16 -14.48
N ALA A 83 9.00 14.48 -14.51
CA ALA A 83 7.97 15.19 -15.28
C ALA A 83 8.08 15.04 -16.81
N LYS A 84 9.17 14.45 -17.32
CA LYS A 84 9.36 14.21 -18.75
C LYS A 84 9.00 12.79 -19.16
N ALA A 85 8.82 11.89 -18.19
CA ALA A 85 8.49 10.51 -18.46
C ALA A 85 7.02 10.35 -18.87
N GLU A 86 6.75 9.30 -19.63
CA GLU A 86 5.39 8.90 -19.94
C GLU A 86 4.64 8.48 -18.67
N CYS A 87 3.31 8.56 -18.71
CA CYS A 87 2.45 8.15 -17.60
C CYS A 87 2.74 6.69 -17.15
N VAL A 88 3.01 5.80 -18.10
CA VAL A 88 3.38 4.40 -17.86
C VAL A 88 4.71 4.16 -18.56
N THR A 89 5.76 3.83 -17.81
CA THR A 89 7.10 3.67 -18.38
C THR A 89 7.23 2.35 -19.15
N GLU A 90 8.24 2.23 -20.03
CA GLU A 90 8.56 0.95 -20.69
C GLU A 90 8.80 -0.20 -19.70
N LYS A 91 9.34 0.12 -18.52
CA LYS A 91 9.52 -0.85 -17.44
C LYS A 91 8.16 -1.25 -16.86
N ASP A 92 7.30 -0.28 -16.56
CA ASP A 92 5.97 -0.57 -16.03
C ASP A 92 5.16 -1.43 -17.00
N LEU A 93 5.23 -1.19 -18.32
CA LEU A 93 4.56 -2.05 -19.33
C LEU A 93 4.97 -3.51 -19.22
N LYS A 94 6.27 -3.79 -19.04
CA LYS A 94 6.78 -5.16 -18.84
C LYS A 94 6.34 -5.75 -17.50
N ASP A 95 6.33 -4.92 -16.47
CA ASP A 95 5.92 -5.33 -15.13
C ASP A 95 4.42 -5.67 -15.10
N ILE A 96 3.56 -4.83 -15.66
CA ILE A 96 2.11 -5.04 -15.76
C ILE A 96 1.81 -6.36 -16.46
N ALA A 97 2.46 -6.63 -17.58
CA ALA A 97 2.29 -7.89 -18.31
C ALA A 97 2.65 -9.10 -17.44
N PHE A 98 3.78 -9.03 -16.74
CA PHE A 98 4.21 -10.09 -15.82
C PHE A 98 3.25 -10.26 -14.63
N GLY A 99 2.78 -9.16 -14.03
CA GLY A 99 1.83 -9.20 -12.91
C GLY A 99 0.49 -9.82 -13.31
N ILE A 100 -0.04 -9.47 -14.49
CA ILE A 100 -1.25 -10.08 -15.04
C ILE A 100 -1.05 -11.57 -15.28
N GLU A 101 0.07 -11.99 -15.87
CA GLU A 101 0.39 -13.40 -16.08
C GLU A 101 0.44 -14.18 -14.75
N LYS A 102 1.00 -13.57 -13.70
CA LYS A 102 1.06 -14.14 -12.35
C LYS A 102 -0.24 -14.04 -11.55
N GLY A 103 -1.28 -13.41 -12.08
CA GLY A 103 -2.58 -13.28 -11.41
C GLY A 103 -2.52 -12.41 -10.15
N VAL A 104 -1.89 -11.23 -10.25
CA VAL A 104 -1.99 -10.20 -9.20
C VAL A 104 -3.41 -9.62 -9.14
N ASP A 105 -3.85 -9.27 -7.94
CA ASP A 105 -5.22 -8.85 -7.65
C ASP A 105 -5.42 -7.35 -7.83
N TYR A 106 -4.35 -6.56 -7.65
CA TYR A 106 -4.36 -5.11 -7.79
C TYR A 106 -3.06 -4.62 -8.42
N ILE A 107 -3.13 -3.51 -9.14
CA ILE A 107 -1.96 -2.76 -9.61
C ILE A 107 -1.99 -1.37 -8.97
N ALA A 108 -0.96 -1.02 -8.20
CA ALA A 108 -0.81 0.31 -7.64
C ALA A 108 0.06 1.19 -8.54
N GLN A 109 -0.50 2.31 -8.99
CA GLN A 109 0.16 3.27 -9.87
C GLN A 109 0.85 4.34 -9.03
N SER A 110 2.17 4.43 -9.14
CA SER A 110 2.99 5.48 -8.51
C SER A 110 2.90 6.81 -9.24
N TYR A 111 3.12 7.89 -8.51
CA TYR A 111 3.22 9.28 -8.97
C TYR A 111 2.04 9.77 -9.83
N VAL A 112 0.82 9.33 -9.49
CA VAL A 112 -0.42 9.80 -10.13
C VAL A 112 -0.47 11.31 -10.02
N GLY A 113 -0.90 11.97 -11.09
CA GLY A 113 -1.09 13.42 -11.16
C GLY A 113 -2.48 13.84 -11.57
N SER A 114 -3.13 13.05 -12.41
CA SER A 114 -4.42 13.37 -12.99
C SER A 114 -5.24 12.12 -13.28
N PRO A 115 -6.55 12.25 -13.56
CA PRO A 115 -7.36 11.10 -13.97
C PRO A 115 -6.87 10.46 -15.29
N GLU A 116 -6.29 11.23 -16.19
CA GLU A 116 -5.73 10.71 -17.45
C GLU A 116 -4.63 9.67 -17.19
N ASP A 117 -3.88 9.81 -16.09
CA ASP A 117 -2.84 8.85 -15.74
C ASP A 117 -3.42 7.46 -15.42
N ILE A 118 -4.51 7.43 -14.64
CA ILE A 118 -5.21 6.19 -14.32
C ILE A 118 -5.88 5.62 -15.57
N ALA A 119 -6.49 6.48 -16.40
CA ALA A 119 -7.10 6.05 -17.65
C ALA A 119 -6.08 5.42 -18.61
N CYS A 120 -4.87 5.98 -18.68
CA CYS A 120 -3.76 5.45 -19.44
C CYS A 120 -3.39 4.03 -18.96
N LEU A 121 -3.17 3.83 -17.66
CA LEU A 121 -2.86 2.51 -17.11
C LEU A 121 -4.00 1.51 -17.31
N LYS A 122 -5.27 1.91 -17.12
CA LYS A 122 -6.44 1.05 -17.43
C LYS A 122 -6.45 0.62 -18.90
N GLY A 123 -6.06 1.51 -19.81
CA GLY A 123 -5.91 1.23 -21.23
C GLY A 123 -4.88 0.12 -21.50
N GLU A 124 -3.71 0.20 -20.87
CA GLU A 124 -2.66 -0.81 -21.04
C GLU A 124 -3.06 -2.17 -20.44
N VAL A 125 -3.66 -2.19 -19.25
CA VAL A 125 -4.21 -3.41 -18.64
C VAL A 125 -5.29 -4.05 -19.54
N ALA A 126 -6.17 -3.24 -20.14
CA ALA A 126 -7.20 -3.72 -21.04
C ALA A 126 -6.63 -4.27 -22.37
N ARG A 127 -5.56 -3.69 -22.91
CA ARG A 127 -4.87 -4.22 -24.11
C ARG A 127 -4.27 -5.60 -23.88
N LEU A 128 -3.89 -5.92 -22.65
CA LEU A 128 -3.43 -7.24 -22.22
C LEU A 128 -4.59 -8.22 -21.94
N GLY A 129 -5.84 -7.80 -22.15
CA GLY A 129 -7.03 -8.62 -21.94
C GLY A 129 -7.45 -8.75 -20.48
N ALA A 130 -6.86 -7.97 -19.56
CA ALA A 130 -7.17 -7.99 -18.14
C ALA A 130 -8.10 -6.84 -17.72
N LYS A 131 -8.63 -6.96 -16.50
CA LYS A 131 -9.45 -5.93 -15.83
C LYS A 131 -9.00 -5.71 -14.39
N THR A 132 -7.70 -5.91 -14.13
CA THR A 132 -7.13 -5.82 -12.80
C THR A 132 -7.39 -4.42 -12.21
N PRO A 133 -8.01 -4.32 -11.03
CA PRO A 133 -8.28 -3.05 -10.37
C PRO A 133 -7.01 -2.21 -10.12
N ILE A 134 -7.15 -0.89 -10.22
CA ILE A 134 -6.05 0.07 -10.04
C ILE A 134 -6.19 0.83 -8.73
N ILE A 135 -5.10 0.85 -7.97
CA ILE A 135 -4.92 1.68 -6.77
C ILE A 135 -4.13 2.93 -7.19
N ALA A 136 -4.72 4.12 -7.06
CA ALA A 136 -4.02 5.37 -7.33
C ALA A 136 -3.20 5.79 -6.10
N LYS A 137 -1.88 5.92 -6.24
CA LYS A 137 -1.02 6.39 -5.14
C LYS A 137 -0.97 7.91 -5.15
N ILE A 138 -1.48 8.52 -4.07
CA ILE A 138 -1.51 9.96 -3.87
C ILE A 138 -0.19 10.39 -3.22
N GLU A 139 0.74 10.82 -4.06
CA GLU A 139 2.14 11.12 -3.72
C GLU A 139 2.55 12.56 -4.05
N ARG A 140 1.67 13.30 -4.74
CA ARG A 140 2.00 14.61 -5.31
C ARG A 140 0.91 15.62 -5.07
N ARG A 141 1.26 16.91 -5.00
CA ARG A 141 0.31 18.03 -4.87
C ARG A 141 -0.80 17.95 -5.92
N GLU A 142 -0.47 17.69 -7.18
CA GLU A 142 -1.45 17.64 -8.26
C GLU A 142 -2.50 16.55 -8.03
N ALA A 143 -2.09 15.40 -7.48
CA ALA A 143 -2.99 14.31 -7.14
C ALA A 143 -3.92 14.66 -5.97
N VAL A 144 -3.42 15.42 -4.99
CA VAL A 144 -4.22 15.94 -3.89
C VAL A 144 -5.29 16.89 -4.43
N ASP A 145 -4.90 17.79 -5.33
CA ASP A 145 -5.80 18.78 -5.92
C ASP A 145 -6.84 18.13 -6.85
N ALA A 146 -6.47 17.04 -7.53
CA ALA A 146 -7.32 16.29 -8.46
C ALA A 146 -7.98 15.04 -7.85
N VAL A 147 -7.93 14.85 -6.53
CA VAL A 147 -8.35 13.58 -5.89
C VAL A 147 -9.79 13.20 -6.21
N ASP A 148 -10.70 14.19 -6.33
CA ASP A 148 -12.12 13.93 -6.62
C ASP A 148 -12.30 13.33 -8.01
N THR A 149 -11.59 13.83 -9.03
CA THR A 149 -11.67 13.30 -10.40
C THR A 149 -10.89 12.00 -10.55
N ILE A 150 -9.80 11.81 -9.80
CA ILE A 150 -9.08 10.53 -9.73
C ILE A 150 -10.00 9.43 -9.16
N LEU A 151 -10.78 9.72 -8.12
CA LEU A 151 -11.71 8.77 -7.49
C LEU A 151 -12.82 8.27 -8.42
N GLU A 152 -13.22 9.07 -9.42
CA GLU A 152 -14.24 8.67 -10.39
C GLU A 152 -13.83 7.45 -11.22
N ILE A 153 -12.52 7.26 -11.42
CA ILE A 153 -11.98 6.24 -12.31
C ILE A 153 -11.08 5.21 -11.61
N ALA A 154 -10.42 5.58 -10.51
CA ALA A 154 -9.61 4.67 -9.71
C ALA A 154 -10.50 3.67 -8.96
N ASP A 155 -9.98 2.47 -8.70
CA ASP A 155 -10.73 1.45 -7.97
C ASP A 155 -10.49 1.54 -6.46
N ALA A 156 -9.34 2.09 -6.05
CA ALA A 156 -8.97 2.41 -4.68
C ALA A 156 -7.89 3.50 -4.64
N LEU A 157 -7.62 4.05 -3.46
CA LEU A 157 -6.54 5.00 -3.22
C LEU A 157 -5.49 4.45 -2.25
N MET A 158 -4.26 4.94 -2.37
CA MET A 158 -3.22 4.76 -1.37
C MET A 158 -2.60 6.11 -1.03
N VAL A 159 -2.68 6.52 0.24
CA VAL A 159 -2.00 7.73 0.74
C VAL A 159 -0.55 7.36 1.05
N ALA A 160 0.36 7.67 0.12
CA ALA A 160 1.78 7.32 0.22
C ALA A 160 2.56 8.51 0.80
N ARG A 161 2.60 8.55 2.13
CA ARG A 161 3.00 9.72 2.94
C ARG A 161 4.48 10.09 2.79
N GLY A 162 5.35 9.12 2.54
CA GLY A 162 6.77 9.32 2.29
C GLY A 162 7.03 10.24 1.10
N ASP A 163 6.54 9.88 -0.09
CA ASP A 163 6.66 10.71 -1.29
C ASP A 163 5.78 11.97 -1.21
N LEU A 164 4.58 11.86 -0.64
CA LEU A 164 3.70 13.03 -0.44
C LEU A 164 4.38 14.12 0.39
N GLY A 165 5.06 13.77 1.47
CA GLY A 165 5.81 14.70 2.32
C GLY A 165 7.01 15.37 1.64
N LEU A 166 7.43 14.90 0.47
CA LEU A 166 8.40 15.59 -0.39
C LEU A 166 7.73 16.59 -1.34
N SER A 167 6.45 16.39 -1.64
CA SER A 167 5.68 17.22 -2.59
C SER A 167 4.90 18.36 -1.92
N VAL A 168 4.58 18.23 -0.63
CA VAL A 168 3.77 19.19 0.14
C VAL A 168 4.49 19.54 1.45
N PRO A 169 4.18 20.68 2.11
CA PRO A 169 4.68 20.94 3.46
C PRO A 169 4.35 19.78 4.39
N VAL A 170 5.34 19.29 5.14
CA VAL A 170 5.19 18.07 5.94
C VAL A 170 4.11 18.21 7.03
N GLU A 171 3.93 19.42 7.55
CA GLU A 171 2.87 19.77 8.49
C GLU A 171 1.45 19.68 7.91
N ASP A 172 1.31 19.72 6.58
CA ASP A 172 0.01 19.57 5.90
C ASP A 172 -0.40 18.10 5.71
N VAL A 173 0.57 17.17 5.72
CA VAL A 173 0.34 15.75 5.41
C VAL A 173 -0.78 15.11 6.25
N PRO A 174 -0.86 15.30 7.58
CA PRO A 174 -1.93 14.70 8.37
C PRO A 174 -3.34 15.20 8.00
N PHE A 175 -3.45 16.46 7.55
CA PHE A 175 -4.74 17.04 7.15
C PHE A 175 -5.14 16.60 5.74
N ILE A 176 -4.17 16.52 4.83
CA ILE A 176 -4.35 15.95 3.49
C ILE A 176 -4.77 14.48 3.59
N GLU A 177 -4.11 13.69 4.44
CA GLU A 177 -4.48 12.28 4.71
C GLU A 177 -5.95 12.17 5.14
N ARG A 178 -6.37 12.94 6.16
CA ARG A 178 -7.75 12.99 6.62
C ARG A 178 -8.73 13.28 5.49
N ASP A 179 -8.42 14.29 4.67
CA ASP A 179 -9.32 14.73 3.62
C ASP A 179 -9.41 13.69 2.49
N ILE A 180 -8.30 13.04 2.11
CA ILE A 180 -8.30 11.93 1.14
C ILE A 180 -9.10 10.73 1.66
N ILE A 181 -8.87 10.32 2.92
CA ILE A 181 -9.61 9.19 3.52
C ILE A 181 -11.10 9.50 3.52
N LYS A 182 -11.49 10.71 3.93
CA LYS A 182 -12.90 11.12 3.92
C LYS A 182 -13.50 11.06 2.52
N LYS A 183 -12.83 11.61 1.51
CA LYS A 183 -13.32 11.62 0.13
C LYS A 183 -13.44 10.22 -0.46
N ALA A 184 -12.45 9.35 -0.21
CA ALA A 184 -12.51 7.96 -0.63
C ALA A 184 -13.72 7.22 -0.03
N LYS A 185 -13.95 7.41 1.28
CA LYS A 185 -15.12 6.85 1.97
C LYS A 185 -16.44 7.38 1.44
N ASP A 186 -16.55 8.69 1.22
CA ASP A 186 -17.75 9.31 0.67
C ASP A 186 -18.03 8.79 -0.76
N ALA A 187 -16.98 8.44 -1.52
CA ALA A 187 -17.07 7.81 -2.83
C ALA A 187 -17.24 6.27 -2.80
N GLY A 188 -17.23 5.65 -1.63
CA GLY A 188 -17.31 4.18 -1.49
C GLY A 188 -16.10 3.43 -2.07
N LYS A 189 -14.93 4.08 -2.11
CA LYS A 189 -13.68 3.52 -2.64
C LYS A 189 -12.75 3.15 -1.49
N PRO A 190 -12.12 1.94 -1.49
CA PRO A 190 -11.14 1.58 -0.48
C PRO A 190 -9.95 2.55 -0.45
N VAL A 191 -9.44 2.84 0.74
CA VAL A 191 -8.24 3.66 0.93
C VAL A 191 -7.23 3.00 1.86
N ILE A 192 -5.96 3.04 1.46
CA ILE A 192 -4.82 2.49 2.21
C ILE A 192 -3.97 3.64 2.75
N THR A 193 -3.72 3.70 4.06
CA THR A 193 -2.70 4.59 4.63
C THR A 193 -1.35 3.90 4.64
N ALA A 194 -0.36 4.49 3.99
CA ALA A 194 0.90 3.83 3.68
C ALA A 194 2.14 4.63 4.10
N THR A 195 3.25 3.89 4.23
CA THR A 195 4.62 4.34 4.54
C THR A 195 4.79 4.90 5.95
N GLN A 196 5.95 4.64 6.56
CA GLN A 196 6.34 5.16 7.88
C GLN A 196 5.34 4.89 9.02
N MET A 197 4.59 3.78 8.97
CA MET A 197 3.59 3.45 9.99
C MET A 197 4.25 2.94 11.27
N LEU A 198 5.18 1.99 11.17
CA LEU A 198 5.96 1.45 12.29
C LEU A 198 7.46 1.44 11.93
N TYR A 199 7.92 2.48 11.22
CA TYR A 199 9.24 2.55 10.58
C TYR A 199 10.41 2.15 11.49
N THR A 200 10.42 2.59 12.75
CA THR A 200 11.49 2.28 13.70
C THR A 200 11.60 0.78 13.99
N MET A 201 10.55 -0.01 13.71
CA MET A 201 10.55 -1.46 13.85
C MET A 201 11.37 -2.19 12.77
N ILE A 202 11.94 -1.47 11.79
CA ILE A 202 12.98 -2.01 10.92
C ILE A 202 14.17 -2.50 11.77
N ASP A 203 14.58 -1.69 12.75
CA ASP A 203 15.78 -1.96 13.57
C ASP A 203 15.47 -2.18 15.05
N ASN A 204 14.22 -1.99 15.48
CA ASN A 204 13.81 -2.10 16.88
C ASN A 204 12.65 -3.11 17.07
N PRO A 205 12.62 -3.85 18.18
CA PRO A 205 11.53 -4.80 18.44
C PRO A 205 10.22 -4.11 18.90
N GLN A 206 10.23 -2.79 19.13
CA GLN A 206 9.06 -2.01 19.54
C GLN A 206 9.02 -0.66 18.82
N PRO A 207 7.83 -0.15 18.48
CA PRO A 207 7.69 1.16 17.89
C PRO A 207 7.75 2.27 18.95
N THR A 208 7.85 3.51 18.48
CA THR A 208 7.67 4.70 19.29
C THR A 208 6.19 4.93 19.62
N ARG A 209 5.93 5.78 20.63
CA ARG A 209 4.54 6.21 20.96
C ARG A 209 3.91 7.04 19.83
N ALA A 210 4.73 7.74 19.06
CA ALA A 210 4.28 8.54 17.91
C ALA A 210 3.73 7.62 16.81
N GLU A 211 4.47 6.58 16.44
CA GLU A 211 4.03 5.58 15.45
C GLU A 211 2.78 4.81 15.88
N VAL A 212 2.69 4.44 17.17
CA VAL A 212 1.45 3.84 17.71
C VAL A 212 0.26 4.78 17.56
N THR A 213 0.46 6.08 17.82
CA THR A 213 -0.58 7.10 17.69
C THR A 213 -0.96 7.29 16.23
N ASP A 214 0.01 7.30 15.33
CA ASP A 214 -0.17 7.48 13.88
C ASP A 214 -1.02 6.36 13.27
N VAL A 215 -0.65 5.09 13.53
CA VAL A 215 -1.45 3.93 13.09
C VAL A 215 -2.88 4.00 13.65
N ALA A 216 -3.04 4.28 14.94
CA ALA A 216 -4.36 4.38 15.54
C ALA A 216 -5.18 5.52 14.92
N PHE A 217 -4.55 6.65 14.60
CA PHE A 217 -5.20 7.79 13.99
C PHE A 217 -5.71 7.48 12.59
N ALA A 218 -4.90 6.82 11.75
CA ALA A 218 -5.32 6.37 10.42
C ALA A 218 -6.60 5.51 10.46
N ILE A 219 -6.68 4.59 11.43
CA ILE A 219 -7.88 3.76 11.66
C ILE A 219 -9.07 4.60 12.13
N LEU A 220 -8.86 5.54 13.06
CA LEU A 220 -9.93 6.41 13.56
C LEU A 220 -10.47 7.37 12.48
N LEU A 221 -9.62 7.79 11.54
CA LEU A 221 -10.04 8.54 10.35
C LEU A 221 -10.88 7.67 9.39
N GLY A 222 -10.72 6.35 9.47
CA GLY A 222 -11.49 5.37 8.72
C GLY A 222 -10.75 4.80 7.52
N SER A 223 -9.42 4.74 7.57
CA SER A 223 -8.65 3.99 6.56
C SER A 223 -9.12 2.53 6.51
N ASP A 224 -9.32 1.98 5.31
CA ASP A 224 -9.75 0.59 5.12
C ASP A 224 -8.58 -0.38 5.31
N ALA A 225 -7.35 0.09 5.11
CA ALA A 225 -6.15 -0.68 5.35
C ALA A 225 -4.96 0.20 5.77
N VAL A 226 -4.05 -0.42 6.52
CA VAL A 226 -2.77 0.18 6.90
C VAL A 226 -1.63 -0.68 6.35
N MET A 227 -0.54 -0.04 5.92
CA MET A 227 0.53 -0.72 5.20
C MET A 227 1.88 -0.69 5.92
N LEU A 228 2.50 -1.87 6.04
CA LEU A 228 3.91 -2.05 6.37
C LEU A 228 4.73 -2.13 5.07
N SER A 229 5.78 -1.31 5.00
CA SER A 229 6.66 -1.19 3.85
C SER A 229 7.99 -1.88 4.14
N GLU A 230 8.97 -1.13 4.61
CA GLU A 230 10.30 -1.61 4.90
C GLU A 230 10.36 -2.54 6.11
N GLU A 231 9.45 -2.33 7.06
CA GLU A 231 9.34 -3.07 8.31
C GLU A 231 9.26 -4.58 8.05
N THR A 232 8.48 -4.98 7.04
CA THR A 232 8.30 -6.39 6.68
C THR A 232 9.19 -6.83 5.54
N ALA A 233 9.53 -5.93 4.60
CA ALA A 233 10.31 -6.32 3.42
C ALA A 233 11.80 -6.55 3.73
N ARG A 234 12.37 -5.81 4.69
CA ARG A 234 13.80 -5.89 5.04
C ARG A 234 14.13 -5.68 6.53
N GLY A 235 13.13 -5.44 7.38
CA GLY A 235 13.34 -5.23 8.81
C GLY A 235 13.86 -6.47 9.53
N GLN A 236 14.46 -6.26 10.70
CA GLN A 236 14.93 -7.32 11.59
C GLN A 236 13.79 -8.03 12.33
N TYR A 237 12.61 -7.40 12.38
CA TYR A 237 11.45 -7.87 13.17
C TYR A 237 10.14 -7.91 12.35
N PRO A 238 10.09 -8.58 11.19
CA PRO A 238 8.94 -8.52 10.28
C PRO A 238 7.66 -9.07 10.92
N LEU A 239 7.72 -10.20 11.62
CA LEU A 239 6.57 -10.79 12.30
C LEU A 239 6.09 -9.90 13.46
N GLN A 240 7.01 -9.35 14.25
CA GLN A 240 6.67 -8.48 15.38
C GLN A 240 6.03 -7.18 14.91
N ALA A 241 6.44 -6.64 13.75
CA ALA A 241 5.80 -5.48 13.13
C ALA A 241 4.33 -5.77 12.78
N VAL A 242 4.04 -6.92 12.17
CA VAL A 242 2.65 -7.36 11.88
C VAL A 242 1.85 -7.52 13.17
N LEU A 243 2.39 -8.25 14.16
CA LEU A 243 1.72 -8.47 15.45
C LEU A 243 1.43 -7.16 16.18
N MET A 244 2.34 -6.17 16.07
CA MET A 244 2.15 -4.85 16.66
C MET A 244 1.07 -4.07 15.89
N MET A 245 1.10 -4.09 14.56
CA MET A 245 0.08 -3.47 13.72
C MET A 245 -1.32 -3.99 14.07
N GLU A 246 -1.50 -5.32 14.12
CA GLU A 246 -2.78 -5.95 14.46
C GLU A 246 -3.29 -5.55 15.85
N ARG A 247 -2.39 -5.43 16.84
CA ARG A 247 -2.77 -4.97 18.19
C ARG A 247 -3.25 -3.52 18.18
N ILE A 248 -2.58 -2.64 17.45
CA ILE A 248 -2.94 -1.22 17.37
C ILE A 248 -4.27 -1.07 16.64
N VAL A 249 -4.43 -1.71 15.48
CA VAL A 249 -5.66 -1.70 14.68
C VAL A 249 -6.84 -2.20 15.50
N SER A 250 -6.73 -3.40 16.08
CA SER A 250 -7.78 -3.97 16.95
C SER A 250 -8.16 -3.04 18.11
N ARG A 251 -7.17 -2.36 18.71
CA ARG A 251 -7.43 -1.44 19.83
C ARG A 251 -8.10 -0.14 19.39
N ALA A 252 -7.70 0.41 18.24
CA ALA A 252 -8.28 1.62 17.68
C ALA A 252 -9.75 1.39 17.31
N GLU A 253 -10.07 0.28 16.65
CA GLU A 253 -11.44 -0.10 16.30
C GLU A 253 -12.34 -0.28 17.52
N ALA A 254 -11.86 -0.99 18.55
CA ALA A 254 -12.62 -1.17 19.79
C ALA A 254 -12.92 0.16 20.51
N SER A 255 -12.05 1.16 20.34
CA SER A 255 -12.20 2.50 20.92
C SER A 255 -13.21 3.34 20.14
N ALA A 256 -13.27 3.19 18.81
CA ALA A 256 -14.22 3.92 17.95
C ALA A 256 -15.69 3.57 18.25
N VAL A 257 -15.97 2.33 18.64
CA VAL A 257 -17.33 1.85 18.99
C VAL A 257 -17.89 2.55 20.24
N HIS A 258 -17.04 3.07 21.13
CA HIS A 258 -17.48 3.75 22.35
C HIS A 258 -17.92 5.20 22.11
N THR A 259 -17.46 5.82 21.02
CA THR A 259 -17.74 7.24 20.72
C THR A 259 -19.11 7.45 20.07
N THR A 260 -19.61 6.47 19.30
CA THR A 260 -20.91 6.58 18.60
C THR A 260 -22.14 6.36 19.49
N ASN A 261 -21.97 5.82 20.70
CA ASN A 261 -23.06 5.63 21.66
C ASN A 261 -23.16 6.73 22.73
N SER A 262 -22.40 7.82 22.58
CA SER A 262 -22.23 8.85 23.63
C SER A 262 -22.50 10.29 23.18
N LEU A 263 -23.40 10.50 22.20
CA LEU A 263 -23.94 11.82 21.84
C LEU A 263 -25.43 11.72 21.49
#